data_AF-A0AAW2GMS5-F1
#
_entry.id   AF-A0AAW2GMS5-F1
#
_cell.length_a   1.000
_cell.length_b   1.000
_cell.length_c   1.000
_cell.angle_alpha   90.00
_cell.angle_beta   90.00
_cell.angle_gamma   90.00
#
_symmetry.space_group_name_H-M   'P 1'
#
loop_
_entity.id
_entity.type
_entity.pdbx_description
1 polymer ?
#
loop_
_entity_poly.entity_id
_entity_poly.type
_entity_poly.pdbx_seq_one_letter_code
_entity_poly.pdbx_strand_id
1 'polypeptide(L)'
;MSGRRRKNKSKLLEKKSRYAVGKEQKYYRESGEELDEGEAEDSKQLIQFPVAMWNMEHCDPKKCSGRKLARHGLIKILRLGARFPGLCLTPIGEKCVSPTDCDIVREYGCAVVDCSWARLDDTPFNRMKSPYPRLLPFLVAANPINYGKPCRLSCVEAIAATLIITGFTNEANLYLGKFSWGHSFLELNGELLEKYALCTSSTEIIAAQEEFLKKARQEKLEDRLALPNFPQSDTESEKEEEGEEKNTISKVTKEL
;
A
#
# COMPACT_ATOMS: atom_id res chain seq x y z
N MET A 1 57.62 65.96 15.81
CA MET A 1 56.28 66.59 15.77
C MET A 1 55.21 65.51 15.72
N SER A 2 54.27 65.58 16.67
CA SER A 2 52.86 65.16 16.60
C SER A 2 52.47 63.86 15.86
N GLY A 3 51.88 62.92 16.61
CA GLY A 3 50.47 62.62 16.35
C GLY A 3 50.06 61.17 16.11
N ARG A 4 49.23 60.69 17.05
CA ARG A 4 47.98 59.91 16.87
C ARG A 4 48.02 58.39 16.62
N ARG A 5 47.71 57.70 17.73
CA ARG A 5 46.49 56.88 17.99
C ARG A 5 46.18 55.66 17.10
N ARG A 6 45.96 54.56 17.86
CA ARG A 6 44.91 53.50 17.72
C ARG A 6 45.24 52.41 16.66
N LYS A 7 44.95 51.12 16.87
CA LYS A 7 44.06 50.38 17.79
C LYS A 7 44.42 48.89 17.70
N ASN A 8 44.28 48.16 18.81
CA ASN A 8 44.28 46.70 18.89
C ASN A 8 43.35 46.06 17.83
N LYS A 9 43.88 45.12 17.03
CA LYS A 9 43.11 44.17 16.22
C LYS A 9 42.97 42.86 17.01
N SER A 10 42.10 42.84 18.01
CA SER A 10 41.55 41.61 18.58
C SER A 10 40.03 41.76 18.67
N LYS A 11 39.34 41.36 17.60
CA LYS A 11 37.90 41.03 17.53
C LYS A 11 37.61 40.62 16.08
N LEU A 12 37.95 39.39 15.74
CA LEU A 12 37.31 38.73 14.59
C LEU A 12 35.98 38.18 15.12
N LEU A 13 34.92 38.85 14.68
CA LEU A 13 33.55 38.57 15.04
C LEU A 13 33.13 37.16 14.61
N GLU A 14 32.43 36.49 15.51
CA GLU A 14 31.54 35.36 15.25
C GLU A 14 30.64 35.67 14.04
N LYS A 15 30.98 35.08 12.89
CA LYS A 15 30.03 34.99 11.77
C LYS A 15 29.01 33.91 12.13
N LYS A 16 27.90 34.33 12.73
CA LYS A 16 26.66 33.54 12.79
C LYS A 16 26.28 33.13 11.36
N SER A 17 26.40 31.83 11.08
CA SER A 17 25.87 31.21 9.85
C SER A 17 24.36 31.41 9.85
N ARG A 18 23.87 32.31 8.99
CA ARG A 18 22.45 32.40 8.67
C ARG A 18 22.12 31.17 7.82
N TYR A 19 21.74 30.07 8.49
CA TYR A 19 21.14 28.93 7.82
C TYR A 19 19.87 29.41 7.13
N ALA A 20 19.92 29.51 5.81
CA ALA A 20 18.75 29.76 4.98
C ALA A 20 17.78 28.60 5.22
N VAL A 21 16.62 28.92 5.79
CA VAL A 21 15.47 28.02 5.87
C VAL A 21 15.19 27.51 4.46
N GLY A 22 15.44 26.21 4.24
CA GLY A 22 15.31 25.58 2.94
C GLY A 22 13.89 25.69 2.40
N LYS A 23 13.77 25.82 1.07
CA LYS A 23 12.49 25.90 0.33
C LYS A 23 11.47 24.81 0.73
N GLU A 24 11.94 23.68 1.28
CA GLU A 24 11.10 22.63 1.88
C GLU A 24 10.13 23.16 2.94
N GLN A 25 10.57 23.98 3.91
CA GLN A 25 9.70 24.45 5.00
C GLN A 25 8.63 25.45 4.55
N LYS A 26 8.85 26.16 3.43
CA LYS A 26 7.87 27.11 2.89
C LYS A 26 6.71 26.39 2.19
N TYR A 27 7.00 25.32 1.44
CA TYR A 27 5.97 24.56 0.72
C TYR A 27 5.00 23.84 1.67
N TYR A 28 5.47 23.37 2.83
CA TYR A 28 4.61 22.77 3.87
C TYR A 28 3.66 23.77 4.53
N ARG A 29 3.95 25.08 4.46
CA ARG A 29 3.12 26.13 5.09
C ARG A 29 2.05 26.71 4.17
N GLU A 30 2.22 26.57 2.86
CA GLU A 30 1.40 27.26 1.84
C GLU A 30 0.28 26.38 1.24
N SER A 31 0.18 25.09 1.60
CA SER A 31 -0.85 24.15 1.09
C SER A 31 -1.75 23.59 2.20
N GLY A 32 -2.17 24.45 3.12
CA GLY A 32 -3.05 24.10 4.24
C GLY A 32 -4.49 23.85 3.78
N GLU A 33 -4.90 22.59 3.77
CA GLU A 33 -6.22 22.24 4.31
C GLU A 33 -6.12 22.54 5.81
N GLU A 34 -7.02 23.37 6.36
CA GLU A 34 -7.07 23.66 7.79
C GLU A 34 -7.27 22.34 8.55
N LEU A 35 -6.18 21.81 9.10
CA LEU A 35 -6.20 20.69 10.02
C LEU A 35 -6.61 21.25 11.37
N ASP A 36 -7.68 20.71 11.94
CA ASP A 36 -8.03 20.99 13.33
C ASP A 36 -6.85 20.59 14.23
N GLU A 37 -6.22 21.58 14.86
CA GLU A 37 -5.06 21.39 15.72
C GLU A 37 -5.37 20.41 16.88
N GLY A 38 -6.64 20.33 17.31
CA GLY A 38 -7.12 19.39 18.32
C GLY A 38 -7.04 17.92 17.89
N GLU A 39 -7.46 17.58 16.67
CA GLU A 39 -7.36 16.20 16.15
C GLU A 39 -5.91 15.74 15.96
N ALA A 40 -5.02 16.64 15.56
CA ALA A 40 -3.61 16.32 15.33
C ALA A 40 -2.85 16.06 16.64
N GLU A 41 -3.31 16.62 17.76
CA GLU A 41 -2.72 16.43 19.08
C GLU A 41 -3.22 15.13 19.73
N ASP A 42 -4.52 14.83 19.62
CA ASP A 42 -5.13 13.59 20.12
C ASP A 42 -4.61 12.35 19.38
N SER A 43 -4.46 12.44 18.06
CA SER A 43 -3.90 11.36 17.24
C SER A 43 -2.42 11.08 17.50
N LYS A 44 -1.64 12.05 17.97
CA LYS A 44 -0.25 11.85 18.39
C LYS A 44 -0.12 11.17 19.75
N GLN A 45 -1.12 11.30 20.63
CA GLN A 45 -1.12 10.64 21.94
C GLN A 45 -1.39 9.13 21.83
N LEU A 46 -2.05 8.69 20.76
CA LEU A 46 -2.39 7.28 20.53
C LEU A 46 -1.23 6.45 19.96
N ILE A 47 -0.29 7.05 19.23
CA ILE A 47 0.80 6.31 18.58
C ILE A 47 2.03 6.25 19.49
N GLN A 48 2.30 5.07 20.05
CA GLN A 48 3.36 4.87 21.03
C GLN A 48 4.75 4.62 20.43
N PHE A 49 4.85 4.43 19.10
CA PHE A 49 6.09 4.07 18.41
C PHE A 49 6.28 4.88 17.11
N PRO A 50 7.52 5.09 16.66
CA PRO A 50 7.78 5.92 15.49
C PRO A 50 7.35 5.23 14.18
N VAL A 51 6.55 5.91 13.37
CA VAL A 51 6.27 5.46 11.99
C VAL A 51 6.99 6.37 11.00
N ALA A 52 7.65 5.77 10.01
CA ALA A 52 8.49 6.50 9.07
C ALA A 52 8.31 6.05 7.61
N MET A 53 8.75 6.89 6.67
CA MET A 53 8.82 6.51 5.26
C MET A 53 10.05 7.08 4.56
N TRP A 54 10.63 6.32 3.65
CA TRP A 54 11.47 6.90 2.60
C TRP A 54 10.57 7.29 1.43
N ASN A 55 10.54 8.58 1.09
CA ASN A 55 9.75 9.11 -0.04
C ASN A 55 10.67 9.30 -1.25
N MET A 56 10.39 8.57 -2.33
CA MET A 56 11.15 8.64 -3.58
C MET A 56 10.65 9.71 -4.55
N GLU A 57 9.54 10.40 -4.22
CA GLU A 57 8.93 11.45 -5.05
C GLU A 57 8.49 10.97 -6.44
N HIS A 58 8.23 9.68 -6.60
CA HIS A 58 7.78 9.09 -7.86
C HIS A 58 6.26 9.22 -8.07
N CYS A 59 5.52 9.64 -7.04
CA CYS A 59 4.06 9.71 -7.02
C CYS A 59 3.58 11.17 -7.03
N ASP A 60 2.38 11.41 -7.58
CA ASP A 60 1.69 12.69 -7.47
C ASP A 60 1.51 13.06 -5.98
N PRO A 61 2.06 14.20 -5.52
CA PRO A 61 1.98 14.60 -4.11
C PRO A 61 0.56 14.69 -3.55
N LYS A 62 -0.44 14.99 -4.39
CA LYS A 62 -1.85 15.09 -3.96
C LYS A 62 -2.50 13.73 -3.73
N LYS A 63 -2.02 12.70 -4.44
CA LYS A 63 -2.58 11.33 -4.39
C LYS A 63 -1.77 10.40 -3.50
N CYS A 64 -0.55 10.78 -3.14
CA CYS A 64 0.33 9.98 -2.29
C CYS A 64 -0.21 9.90 -0.85
N SER A 65 -0.59 8.69 -0.42
CA SER A 65 -1.04 8.43 0.95
C SER A 65 0.06 8.69 1.98
N GLY A 66 1.32 8.37 1.67
CA GLY A 66 2.46 8.66 2.54
C GLY A 66 2.64 10.15 2.81
N ARG A 67 2.55 11.00 1.77
CA ARG A 67 2.60 12.47 1.94
C ARG A 67 1.38 13.00 2.69
N LYS A 68 0.19 12.43 2.48
CA LYS A 68 -0.99 12.78 3.28
C LYS A 68 -0.76 12.50 4.77
N LEU A 69 -0.26 11.31 5.12
CA LEU A 69 0.09 10.96 6.50
C LEU A 69 1.13 11.92 7.09
N ALA A 70 2.09 12.38 6.29
CA ALA A 70 3.11 13.33 6.73
C ALA A 70 2.50 14.70 7.05
N ARG A 71 1.50 15.16 6.28
CA ARG A 71 0.75 16.39 6.58
C ARG A 71 -0.02 16.30 7.90
N HIS A 72 -0.57 15.12 8.21
CA HIS A 72 -1.22 14.86 9.51
C HIS A 72 -0.23 14.63 10.67
N GLY A 73 1.08 14.63 10.41
CA GLY A 73 2.09 14.38 11.44
C GLY A 73 2.14 12.93 11.94
N LEU A 74 1.53 11.98 11.22
CA LEU A 74 1.46 10.56 11.59
C LEU A 74 2.65 9.75 11.07
N ILE A 75 3.48 10.31 10.21
CA ILE A 75 4.66 9.64 9.65
C ILE A 75 5.82 10.62 9.48
N LYS A 76 7.04 10.15 9.78
CA LYS A 76 8.28 10.90 9.56
C LYS A 76 8.89 10.56 8.20
N ILE A 77 9.18 11.59 7.40
CA ILE A 77 9.92 11.41 6.14
C ILE A 77 11.41 11.25 6.43
N LEU A 78 11.99 10.15 5.98
CA LEU A 78 13.41 9.82 6.07
C LEU A 78 14.12 10.24 4.80
N ARG A 79 15.34 10.76 4.95
CA ARG A 79 16.25 11.01 3.83
C ARG A 79 16.83 9.71 3.32
N LEU A 80 17.13 9.65 2.03
CA LEU A 80 17.81 8.49 1.45
C LEU A 80 19.19 8.29 2.10
N GLY A 81 19.49 7.07 2.56
CA GLY A 81 20.69 6.77 3.36
C GLY A 81 20.49 6.84 4.88
N ALA A 82 19.38 7.41 5.36
CA ALA A 82 19.03 7.33 6.77
C ALA A 82 18.70 5.89 7.15
N ARG A 83 19.13 5.47 8.35
CA ARG A 83 18.78 4.17 8.94
C ARG A 83 17.50 4.31 9.75
N PHE A 84 16.60 3.34 9.62
CA PHE A 84 15.47 3.17 10.53
C PHE A 84 15.74 1.94 11.42
N PRO A 85 15.59 2.05 12.76
CA PRO A 85 15.92 0.96 13.66
C PRO A 85 14.87 -0.16 13.68
N GLY A 86 13.61 0.16 13.37
CA GLY A 86 12.48 -0.77 13.44
C GLY A 86 12.24 -1.54 12.15
N LEU A 87 11.04 -2.13 12.06
CA LEU A 87 10.60 -2.96 10.95
C LEU A 87 10.47 -2.13 9.67
N CYS A 88 10.92 -2.65 8.53
CA CYS A 88 10.79 -1.98 7.25
C CYS A 88 10.07 -2.86 6.24
N LEU A 89 8.98 -2.35 5.66
CA LEU A 89 8.30 -2.98 4.54
C LEU A 89 9.04 -2.67 3.26
N THR A 90 9.62 -3.69 2.64
CA THR A 90 10.50 -3.53 1.48
C THR A 90 10.56 -4.81 0.66
N PRO A 91 10.63 -4.75 -0.68
CA PRO A 91 10.68 -5.94 -1.54
C PRO A 91 11.97 -6.78 -1.36
N ILE A 92 12.99 -6.24 -0.67
CA ILE A 92 14.21 -6.99 -0.33
C ILE A 92 14.06 -7.84 0.95
N GLY A 93 12.90 -7.80 1.60
CA GLY A 93 12.62 -8.65 2.77
C GLY A 93 12.49 -10.11 2.38
N GLU A 94 12.89 -11.00 3.27
CA GLU A 94 12.76 -12.46 3.08
C GLU A 94 11.59 -13.05 3.88
N LYS A 95 11.26 -12.43 5.02
CA LYS A 95 10.19 -12.87 5.92
C LYS A 95 8.97 -12.00 5.76
N CYS A 96 7.79 -12.59 5.82
CA CYS A 96 6.54 -11.83 5.93
C CYS A 96 6.42 -11.24 7.33
N VAL A 97 5.73 -10.10 7.43
CA VAL A 97 5.26 -9.58 8.72
C VAL A 97 4.43 -10.66 9.40
N SER A 98 4.68 -10.86 10.70
CA SER A 98 3.93 -11.82 11.52
C SER A 98 3.77 -11.29 12.95
N PRO A 99 2.89 -11.88 13.77
CA PRO A 99 2.70 -11.43 15.15
C PRO A 99 3.97 -11.43 16.02
N THR A 100 5.00 -12.22 15.67
CA THR A 100 6.31 -12.19 16.35
C THR A 100 7.05 -10.87 16.19
N ASP A 101 6.67 -10.03 15.24
CA ASP A 101 7.26 -8.70 15.03
C ASP A 101 6.67 -7.64 15.99
N CYS A 102 5.72 -8.00 16.86
CA CYS A 102 5.04 -7.11 17.80
C CYS A 102 6.01 -6.30 18.67
N ASP A 103 7.02 -6.95 19.26
CA ASP A 103 7.99 -6.26 20.13
C ASP A 103 8.87 -5.29 19.34
N ILE A 104 9.24 -5.65 18.10
CA ILE A 104 10.01 -4.79 17.21
C ILE A 104 9.21 -3.52 16.87
N VAL A 105 7.94 -3.68 16.54
CA VAL A 105 7.05 -2.54 16.23
C VAL A 105 6.83 -1.70 17.48
N ARG A 106 6.61 -2.30 18.65
CA ARG A 106 6.41 -1.57 19.91
C ARG A 106 7.62 -0.71 20.29
N GLU A 107 8.83 -1.27 20.19
CA GLU A 107 10.04 -0.60 20.66
C GLU A 107 10.63 0.35 19.62
N TYR A 108 10.61 -0.04 18.35
CA TYR A 108 11.33 0.66 17.28
C TYR A 108 10.44 1.17 16.15
N GLY A 109 9.16 0.79 16.14
CA GLY A 109 8.19 1.20 15.14
C GLY A 109 8.34 0.52 13.79
N CYS A 110 7.66 1.07 12.77
CA CYS A 110 7.66 0.55 11.41
C CYS A 110 7.92 1.63 10.36
N ALA A 111 8.47 1.22 9.22
CA ALA A 111 8.75 2.09 8.10
C ALA A 111 8.34 1.47 6.76
N VAL A 112 8.01 2.34 5.81
CA VAL A 112 7.64 1.96 4.43
C VAL A 112 8.48 2.70 3.39
N VAL A 113 8.56 2.13 2.19
CA VAL A 113 9.19 2.80 1.04
C VAL A 113 8.09 3.31 0.10
N ASP A 114 7.88 4.63 0.07
CA ASP A 114 6.95 5.28 -0.84
C ASP A 114 7.61 5.47 -2.21
N CYS A 115 7.30 4.56 -3.12
CA CYS A 115 7.74 4.59 -4.50
C CYS A 115 6.58 4.18 -5.42
N SER A 116 6.64 4.60 -6.68
CA SER A 116 5.63 4.16 -7.64
C SER A 116 5.86 2.69 -8.00
N TRP A 117 4.76 1.96 -8.12
CA TRP A 117 4.77 0.56 -8.57
C TRP A 117 5.44 0.34 -9.94
N ALA A 118 5.54 1.38 -10.76
CA ALA A 118 6.18 1.37 -12.07
C ALA A 118 7.71 1.57 -12.03
N ARG A 119 8.26 1.98 -10.88
CA ARG A 119 9.69 2.31 -10.70
C ARG A 119 10.34 1.51 -9.58
N LEU A 120 9.85 0.31 -9.32
CA LEU A 120 10.46 -0.58 -8.32
C LEU A 120 11.92 -0.89 -8.68
N ASP A 121 12.19 -1.22 -9.95
CA ASP A 121 13.53 -1.63 -10.40
C ASP A 121 14.56 -0.49 -10.29
N ASP A 122 14.11 0.77 -10.45
CA ASP A 122 14.95 1.96 -10.31
C ASP A 122 15.17 2.37 -8.84
N THR A 123 14.42 1.80 -7.90
CA THR A 123 14.39 2.28 -6.52
C THR A 123 15.61 1.74 -5.75
N PRO A 124 16.44 2.61 -5.15
CA PRO A 124 17.70 2.19 -4.52
C PRO A 124 17.48 1.60 -3.11
N PHE A 125 16.82 0.44 -3.03
CA PHE A 125 16.51 -0.25 -1.77
C PHE A 125 17.74 -0.48 -0.88
N ASN A 126 18.91 -0.71 -1.47
CA ASN A 126 20.18 -0.89 -0.76
C ASN A 126 20.61 0.33 0.07
N ARG A 127 20.08 1.53 -0.23
CA ARG A 127 20.33 2.77 0.51
C ARG A 127 19.33 3.00 1.65
N MET A 128 18.32 2.16 1.79
CA MET A 128 17.28 2.23 2.82
C MET A 128 17.51 1.09 3.81
N LYS A 129 18.22 1.41 4.90
CA LYS A 129 18.71 0.38 5.84
C LYS A 129 17.79 0.26 7.04
N SER A 130 17.30 -0.95 7.27
CA SER A 130 16.65 -1.40 8.50
C SER A 130 17.18 -2.79 8.86
N PRO A 131 17.34 -3.11 10.17
CA PRO A 131 17.73 -4.45 10.59
C PRO A 131 16.63 -5.51 10.39
N TYR A 132 15.37 -5.08 10.22
CA TYR A 132 14.20 -5.97 10.16
C TYR A 132 13.40 -5.73 8.87
N PRO A 133 13.94 -6.05 7.67
CA PRO A 133 13.18 -5.99 6.45
C PRO A 133 12.10 -7.08 6.44
N ARG A 134 10.89 -6.74 6.01
CA ARG A 134 9.74 -7.63 5.90
C ARG A 134 8.97 -7.41 4.60
N LEU A 135 8.39 -8.50 4.12
CA LEU A 135 7.36 -8.50 3.08
C LEU A 135 5.98 -8.40 3.74
N LEU A 136 5.01 -7.84 3.04
CA LEU A 136 3.61 -8.01 3.43
C LEU A 136 3.05 -9.29 2.83
N PRO A 137 2.21 -10.03 3.57
CA PRO A 137 1.48 -11.16 3.00
C PRO A 137 0.45 -10.69 1.97
N PHE A 138 -0.12 -11.65 1.24
CA PHE A 138 -1.16 -11.39 0.27
C PHE A 138 -2.34 -10.63 0.90
N LEU A 139 -2.64 -9.47 0.32
CA LEU A 139 -3.76 -8.60 0.65
C LEU A 139 -4.20 -7.89 -0.62
N VAL A 140 -5.45 -7.44 -0.65
CA VAL A 140 -6.06 -6.75 -1.78
C VAL A 140 -6.20 -5.27 -1.47
N ALA A 141 -5.81 -4.44 -2.42
CA ALA A 141 -5.93 -2.99 -2.29
C ALA A 141 -7.41 -2.55 -2.30
N ALA A 142 -7.77 -1.68 -1.37
CA ALA A 142 -9.04 -0.97 -1.31
C ALA A 142 -8.90 0.52 -1.70
N ASN A 143 -7.68 1.01 -1.90
CA ASN A 143 -7.45 2.37 -2.35
C ASN A 143 -8.05 2.63 -3.76
N PRO A 144 -8.56 3.84 -4.06
CA PRO A 144 -9.23 4.16 -5.33
C PRO A 144 -8.39 3.96 -6.59
N ILE A 145 -7.06 3.95 -6.48
CA ILE A 145 -6.15 3.85 -7.63
C ILE A 145 -5.96 2.38 -8.04
N ASN A 146 -5.91 1.47 -7.07
CA ASN A 146 -5.60 0.05 -7.28
C ASN A 146 -6.66 -0.88 -6.71
N TYR A 147 -7.90 -0.41 -6.53
CA TYR A 147 -8.97 -1.20 -5.95
C TYR A 147 -9.08 -2.59 -6.59
N GLY A 148 -9.16 -3.63 -5.75
CA GLY A 148 -9.26 -5.03 -6.16
C GLY A 148 -7.95 -5.64 -6.67
N LYS A 149 -6.85 -4.87 -6.79
CA LYS A 149 -5.57 -5.43 -7.26
C LYS A 149 -4.81 -6.09 -6.11
N PRO A 150 -4.32 -7.33 -6.29
CA PRO A 150 -3.55 -8.04 -5.28
C PRO A 150 -2.18 -7.40 -5.09
N CYS A 151 -1.72 -7.32 -3.83
CA CYS A 151 -0.39 -6.85 -3.44
C CYS A 151 -0.01 -5.44 -3.93
N ARG A 152 -0.98 -4.63 -4.39
CA ARG A 152 -0.79 -3.24 -4.85
C ARG A 152 -1.27 -2.22 -3.82
N LEU A 153 -0.95 -2.49 -2.56
CA LEU A 153 -1.33 -1.65 -1.44
C LEU A 153 -0.68 -0.26 -1.53
N SER A 154 -1.36 0.73 -0.97
CA SER A 154 -0.83 2.06 -0.70
C SER A 154 -0.03 2.08 0.60
N CYS A 155 0.75 3.15 0.85
CA CYS A 155 1.55 3.26 2.07
C CYS A 155 0.71 3.15 3.36
N VAL A 156 -0.48 3.75 3.38
CA VAL A 156 -1.37 3.67 4.56
C VAL A 156 -1.91 2.26 4.79
N GLU A 157 -2.33 1.56 3.73
CA GLU A 157 -2.80 0.17 3.84
C GLU A 157 -1.67 -0.76 4.28
N ALA A 158 -0.45 -0.54 3.78
CA ALA A 158 0.72 -1.32 4.16
C ALA A 158 1.09 -1.12 5.65
N ILE A 159 1.04 0.12 6.14
CA ILE A 159 1.21 0.42 7.57
C ILE A 159 0.09 -0.24 8.37
N ALA A 160 -1.18 0.00 8.01
CA ALA A 160 -2.32 -0.54 8.73
C ALA A 160 -2.31 -2.08 8.81
N ALA A 161 -2.00 -2.76 7.70
CA ALA A 161 -1.83 -4.22 7.68
C ALA A 161 -0.75 -4.69 8.65
N THR A 162 0.40 -4.01 8.65
CA THR A 162 1.50 -4.33 9.57
C THR A 162 1.06 -4.18 11.02
N LEU A 163 0.38 -3.09 11.34
CA LEU A 163 -0.11 -2.81 12.68
C LEU A 163 -1.14 -3.84 13.13
N ILE A 164 -2.12 -4.21 12.29
CA ILE A 164 -3.12 -5.23 12.62
C ILE A 164 -2.46 -6.60 12.86
N ILE A 165 -1.57 -7.03 11.96
CA ILE A 165 -0.87 -8.31 12.09
C ILE A 165 -0.01 -8.33 13.36
N THR A 166 0.50 -7.19 13.82
CA THR A 166 1.31 -7.10 15.04
C THR A 166 0.53 -6.72 16.30
N GLY A 167 -0.81 -6.65 16.22
CA GLY A 167 -1.70 -6.45 17.37
C GLY A 167 -2.04 -4.99 17.72
N PHE A 168 -1.66 -4.02 16.88
CA PHE A 168 -1.91 -2.58 17.05
C PHE A 168 -3.11 -2.11 16.22
N THR A 169 -4.27 -2.75 16.42
CA THR A 169 -5.48 -2.52 15.62
C THR A 169 -6.04 -1.10 15.80
N ASN A 170 -5.93 -0.52 17.00
CA ASN A 170 -6.43 0.82 17.28
C ASN A 170 -5.64 1.88 16.49
N GLU A 171 -4.32 1.74 16.47
CA GLU A 171 -3.42 2.56 15.69
C GLU A 171 -3.70 2.38 14.20
N ALA A 172 -3.90 1.15 13.72
CA ALA A 172 -4.28 0.89 12.33
C ALA A 172 -5.58 1.61 11.93
N ASN A 173 -6.60 1.58 12.80
CA ASN A 173 -7.86 2.28 12.58
C ASN A 173 -7.68 3.81 12.53
N LEU A 174 -6.78 4.37 13.35
CA LEU A 174 -6.42 5.79 13.30
C LEU A 174 -5.80 6.16 11.94
N TYR A 175 -4.87 5.36 11.43
CA TYR A 175 -4.25 5.58 10.12
C TYR A 175 -5.26 5.51 8.97
N LEU A 176 -6.11 4.49 8.97
CA LEU A 176 -7.14 4.31 7.94
C LEU A 176 -8.24 5.37 8.03
N GLY A 177 -8.60 5.82 9.24
CA GLY A 177 -9.63 6.84 9.48
C GLY A 177 -9.32 8.20 8.86
N LYS A 178 -8.06 8.49 8.52
CA LYS A 178 -7.69 9.70 7.75
C LYS A 178 -8.05 9.60 6.26
N PHE A 179 -8.62 8.49 5.80
CA PHE A 179 -9.03 8.26 4.43
C PHE A 179 -10.49 7.84 4.42
N SER A 180 -11.32 8.53 3.63
CA SER A 180 -12.77 8.24 3.55
C SER A 180 -13.07 6.80 3.12
N TRP A 181 -12.20 6.20 2.30
CA TRP A 181 -12.27 4.81 1.85
C TRP A 181 -11.53 3.82 2.75
N GLY A 182 -10.91 4.28 3.85
CA GLY A 182 -10.04 3.44 4.68
C GLY A 182 -10.75 2.24 5.31
N HIS A 183 -12.03 2.38 5.65
CA HIS A 183 -12.87 1.30 6.17
C HIS A 183 -12.98 0.12 5.20
N SER A 184 -13.06 0.40 3.89
CA SER A 184 -13.17 -0.62 2.85
C SER A 184 -11.94 -1.55 2.80
N PHE A 185 -10.78 -1.12 3.30
CA PHE A 185 -9.61 -1.99 3.41
C PHE A 185 -9.82 -3.12 4.42
N LEU A 186 -10.45 -2.81 5.56
CA LEU A 186 -10.75 -3.76 6.62
C LEU A 186 -11.88 -4.71 6.18
N GLU A 187 -12.90 -4.19 5.53
CA GLU A 187 -14.00 -4.99 4.99
C GLU A 187 -13.50 -5.99 3.93
N LEU A 188 -12.64 -5.52 3.02
CA LEU A 188 -12.13 -6.34 1.92
C LEU A 188 -11.18 -7.44 2.39
N ASN A 189 -10.41 -7.20 3.45
CA ASN A 189 -9.35 -8.10 3.89
C ASN A 189 -9.58 -8.71 5.28
N GLY A 190 -10.76 -8.51 5.88
CA GLY A 190 -11.04 -8.85 7.28
C GLY A 190 -10.72 -10.31 7.63
N GLU A 191 -11.23 -11.26 6.84
CA GLU A 191 -10.96 -12.69 7.03
C GLU A 191 -9.46 -13.03 7.03
N LEU A 192 -8.70 -12.43 6.09
CA LEU A 192 -7.25 -12.65 6.00
C LEU A 192 -6.50 -12.00 7.15
N LEU A 193 -6.84 -10.77 7.51
CA LEU A 193 -6.20 -10.03 8.59
C LEU A 193 -6.42 -10.71 9.94
N GLU A 194 -7.63 -11.22 10.21
CA GLU A 194 -7.94 -12.01 11.40
C GLU A 194 -7.10 -13.30 11.43
N LYS A 195 -7.05 -14.04 10.32
CA LYS A 195 -6.21 -15.25 10.21
C LYS A 195 -4.75 -14.95 10.45
N TYR A 196 -4.21 -13.89 9.85
CA TYR A 196 -2.81 -13.50 10.02
C TYR A 196 -2.48 -13.07 11.45
N ALA A 197 -3.40 -12.39 12.13
CA ALA A 197 -3.22 -11.98 13.52
C ALA A 197 -3.16 -13.18 14.49
N LEU A 198 -3.76 -14.32 14.13
CA LEU A 198 -3.73 -15.56 14.91
C LEU A 198 -2.48 -16.43 14.65
N CYS A 199 -1.72 -16.16 13.60
CA CYS A 199 -0.51 -16.91 13.28
C CYS A 199 0.61 -16.67 14.31
N THR A 200 1.53 -17.61 14.45
CA THR A 200 2.68 -17.51 15.36
C THR A 200 4.01 -17.33 14.64
N SER A 201 4.02 -17.38 13.30
CA SER A 201 5.25 -17.31 12.51
C SER A 201 5.02 -16.82 11.08
N SER A 202 6.07 -16.28 10.46
CA SER A 202 6.05 -15.93 9.03
C SER A 202 5.74 -17.12 8.13
N THR A 203 6.06 -18.35 8.52
CA THR A 203 5.73 -19.56 7.76
C THR A 203 4.24 -19.88 7.80
N GLU A 204 3.59 -19.69 8.96
CA GLU A 204 2.14 -19.86 9.08
C GLU A 204 1.38 -18.79 8.30
N ILE A 205 1.89 -17.54 8.28
CA ILE A 205 1.34 -16.48 7.44
C ILE A 205 1.35 -16.89 5.96
N ILE A 206 2.46 -17.46 5.49
CA ILE A 206 2.60 -17.95 4.11
C ILE A 206 1.63 -19.12 3.85
N ALA A 207 1.49 -20.06 4.78
CA ALA A 207 0.54 -21.16 4.64
C ALA A 207 -0.92 -20.66 4.57
N ALA A 208 -1.29 -19.70 5.43
CA ALA A 208 -2.63 -19.13 5.47
C ALA A 208 -3.00 -18.40 4.16
N GLN A 209 -2.07 -17.62 3.58
CA GLN A 209 -2.31 -16.99 2.28
C GLN A 209 -2.42 -18.01 1.14
N GLU A 210 -1.62 -19.09 1.16
CA GLU A 210 -1.64 -20.11 0.12
C GLU A 210 -2.96 -20.89 0.14
N GLU A 211 -3.45 -21.21 1.32
CA GLU A 211 -4.76 -21.83 1.52
C GLU A 211 -5.89 -20.94 0.98
N PHE A 212 -5.87 -19.65 1.34
CA PHE A 212 -6.86 -18.69 0.85
C PHE A 212 -6.84 -18.58 -0.69
N LEU A 213 -5.65 -18.45 -1.29
CA LEU A 213 -5.49 -18.37 -2.74
C LEU A 213 -5.88 -19.68 -3.45
N LYS A 214 -5.71 -20.83 -2.80
CA LYS A 214 -6.18 -22.11 -3.33
C LYS A 214 -7.70 -22.17 -3.32
N LYS A 215 -8.34 -21.78 -2.21
CA LYS A 215 -9.80 -21.73 -2.07
C LYS A 215 -10.43 -20.79 -3.11
N ALA A 216 -9.92 -19.57 -3.24
CA ALA A 216 -10.42 -18.60 -4.22
C ALA A 216 -10.27 -19.07 -5.69
N ARG A 217 -9.21 -19.83 -5.99
CA ARG A 217 -9.04 -20.45 -7.32
C ARG A 217 -10.05 -21.56 -7.58
N GLN A 218 -10.37 -22.34 -6.54
CA GLN A 218 -11.34 -23.43 -6.62
C GLN A 218 -12.76 -22.88 -6.79
N GLU A 219 -13.17 -21.89 -5.99
CA GLU A 219 -14.46 -21.21 -6.10
C GLU A 219 -14.66 -20.62 -7.51
N LYS A 220 -13.63 -19.94 -8.04
CA LYS A 220 -13.67 -19.41 -9.42
C LYS A 220 -13.83 -20.50 -10.48
N LEU A 221 -13.25 -21.68 -10.27
CA LEU A 221 -13.38 -22.80 -11.20
C LEU A 221 -14.79 -23.40 -11.13
N GLU A 222 -15.34 -23.54 -9.92
CA GLU A 222 -16.70 -24.02 -9.68
C GLU A 222 -17.72 -23.07 -10.29
N ASP A 223 -17.59 -21.76 -10.09
CA ASP A 223 -18.45 -20.73 -10.70
C ASP A 223 -18.42 -20.78 -12.23
N ARG A 224 -17.25 -21.06 -12.80
CA ARG A 224 -17.11 -21.19 -14.26
C ARG A 224 -17.75 -22.47 -14.79
N LEU A 225 -17.76 -23.55 -14.00
CA LEU A 225 -18.34 -24.83 -14.35
C LEU A 225 -19.86 -24.88 -14.07
N ALA A 226 -20.35 -24.04 -13.16
CA ALA A 226 -21.76 -23.84 -12.94
C ALA A 226 -22.39 -23.31 -14.24
N LEU A 227 -23.27 -24.12 -14.83
CA LEU A 227 -24.04 -23.71 -16.01
C LEU A 227 -24.79 -22.42 -15.66
N PRO A 228 -24.63 -21.33 -16.43
CA PRO A 228 -25.41 -20.13 -16.19
C PRO A 228 -26.89 -20.48 -16.41
N ASN A 229 -27.73 -20.14 -15.43
CA ASN A 229 -29.18 -20.24 -15.51
C ASN A 229 -29.70 -19.13 -16.45
N PHE A 230 -29.35 -19.20 -17.73
CA PHE A 230 -29.98 -18.37 -18.75
C PHE A 230 -31.39 -18.91 -18.96
N PRO A 231 -32.44 -18.06 -18.90
CA PRO A 231 -33.73 -18.46 -19.44
C PRO A 231 -33.52 -18.89 -20.90
N GLN A 232 -34.10 -20.03 -21.28
CA GLN A 232 -34.15 -20.42 -22.67
C GLN A 232 -34.80 -19.28 -23.44
N SER A 233 -34.05 -18.65 -24.34
CA SER A 233 -34.63 -17.70 -25.29
C SER A 233 -35.51 -18.54 -26.21
N ASP A 234 -36.82 -18.49 -25.98
CA ASP A 234 -37.84 -18.98 -26.91
C ASP A 234 -37.77 -18.13 -28.18
N THR A 235 -36.74 -18.40 -28.98
CA THR A 235 -36.68 -17.92 -30.36
C THR A 235 -37.47 -18.96 -31.11
N GLU A 236 -38.75 -18.66 -31.35
CA GLU A 236 -39.60 -19.42 -32.26
C GLU A 236 -38.83 -19.56 -33.58
N SER A 237 -38.31 -20.75 -33.83
CA SER A 237 -37.83 -21.13 -35.14
C SER A 237 -39.04 -21.13 -36.07
N GLU A 238 -39.19 -20.06 -36.85
CA GLU A 238 -40.10 -20.04 -37.99
C GLU A 238 -39.74 -21.24 -38.87
N LYS A 239 -40.67 -22.20 -38.92
CA LYS A 239 -40.61 -23.31 -39.84
C LYS A 239 -40.83 -22.73 -41.24
N GLU A 240 -39.79 -22.69 -42.06
CA GLU A 240 -40.00 -22.52 -43.50
C GLU A 240 -40.77 -23.74 -44.02
N GLU A 241 -41.98 -23.48 -44.55
CA GLU A 241 -42.82 -24.46 -45.22
C GLU A 241 -42.18 -24.89 -46.55
N GLU A 242 -41.72 -26.14 -46.65
CA GLU A 242 -41.52 -26.79 -47.94
C GLU A 242 -42.77 -27.61 -48.32
N GLY A 243 -43.53 -27.11 -49.29
CA GLY A 243 -44.46 -27.85 -50.15
C GLY A 243 -44.34 -27.29 -51.56
N GLU A 244 -44.36 -28.03 -52.67
CA GLU A 244 -44.81 -29.40 -52.91
C GLU A 244 -44.31 -29.83 -54.31
N GLU A 245 -44.08 -31.13 -54.49
CA GLU A 245 -44.44 -31.91 -55.69
C GLU A 245 -43.72 -31.73 -57.07
N LYS A 246 -42.89 -32.71 -57.49
CA LYS A 246 -43.27 -33.81 -58.43
C LYS A 246 -42.10 -34.57 -59.08
N ASN A 247 -42.36 -35.87 -59.20
CA ASN A 247 -42.05 -36.78 -60.31
C ASN A 247 -40.65 -37.39 -60.47
N THR A 248 -40.63 -38.71 -60.21
CA THR A 248 -40.22 -39.77 -61.15
C THR A 248 -38.96 -39.53 -61.98
N ILE A 249 -37.93 -40.34 -61.72
CA ILE A 249 -37.56 -41.46 -62.62
C ILE A 249 -36.48 -42.30 -61.93
N SER A 250 -36.86 -43.56 -61.73
CA SER A 250 -35.96 -44.68 -61.49
C SER A 250 -35.01 -44.86 -62.68
N LYS A 251 -33.76 -45.22 -62.39
CA LYS A 251 -32.96 -46.26 -63.05
C LYS A 251 -31.57 -45.80 -63.49
N VAL A 252 -30.67 -46.79 -63.36
CA VAL A 252 -29.43 -47.01 -64.12
C VAL A 252 -28.20 -46.34 -63.48
N THR A 253 -27.55 -46.99 -62.51
CA THR A 253 -26.34 -47.81 -62.73
C THR A 253 -25.38 -47.25 -63.79
N LYS A 254 -24.19 -46.80 -63.36
CA LYS A 254 -22.91 -47.28 -63.89
C LYS A 254 -21.71 -46.60 -63.21
N GLU A 255 -20.82 -47.47 -62.77
CA GLU A 255 -19.36 -47.27 -62.74
C GLU A 255 -18.75 -46.54 -61.54
N LEU A 256 -18.18 -47.28 -60.57
CA LEU A 256 -18.26 -48.72 -60.23
C LEU A 256 -17.71 -48.89 -58.82
#